data_AF-A0A2P5MB77-F1
#
_entry.id   AF-A0A2P5MB77-F1
#
_cell.length_a   1.000
_cell.length_b   1.000
_cell.length_c   1.000
_cell.angle_alpha   90.00
_cell.angle_beta   90.00
_cell.angle_gamma   90.00
#
_symmetry.space_group_name_H-M   'P 1'
#
loop_
_entity.id
_entity.type
_entity.pdbx_description
1 polymer ?
#
loop_
_entity_poly.entity_id
_entity_poly.type
_entity_poly.pdbx_seq_one_letter_code
_entity_poly.pdbx_strand_id
1 'polypeptide(L)'
;MRQRHSGPDDNLSEIISPQPTPDCFWEMRETLEQLYALLDELPELQRHAFVLFRVEGLSHGEISRRLGVSVSSSERYVRAAMLHISKRFSEDDD
;
A
#
# COMPACT_ATOMS: atom_id res chain seq x y z
N MET A 1 30.84 26.01 44.87
CA MET A 1 31.69 26.45 43.74
C MET A 1 31.37 25.54 42.55
N ARG A 2 30.88 26.11 41.44
CA ARG A 2 30.69 25.58 40.05
C ARG A 2 29.94 24.23 39.88
N GLN A 3 28.67 24.18 39.41
CA GLN A 3 28.18 24.35 38.02
C GLN A 3 28.83 23.29 37.09
N ARG A 4 28.13 22.41 36.35
CA ARG A 4 27.14 22.67 35.28
C ARG A 4 26.36 21.39 34.89
N HIS A 5 25.14 21.61 34.40
CA HIS A 5 24.24 20.70 33.68
C HIS A 5 24.90 19.89 32.54
N SER A 6 24.39 18.68 32.26
CA SER A 6 23.99 18.25 30.90
C SER A 6 23.14 16.97 30.97
N GLY A 7 21.91 17.03 30.45
CA GLY A 7 20.92 15.95 30.46
C GLY A 7 21.15 14.87 29.40
N PRO A 8 20.24 13.89 29.28
CA PRO A 8 20.34 12.78 28.36
C PRO A 8 19.68 13.14 27.02
N ASP A 9 20.28 14.06 26.27
CA ASP A 9 19.73 14.48 24.96
C ASP A 9 20.88 14.83 24.02
N ASP A 10 21.37 13.88 23.21
CA ASP A 10 22.02 14.20 21.93
C ASP A 10 22.28 12.99 21.03
N ASN A 11 21.22 12.31 20.59
CA ASN A 11 21.28 11.63 19.29
C ASN A 11 19.88 11.52 18.65
N LEU A 12 19.20 12.65 18.55
CA LEU A 12 17.97 12.80 17.77
C LEU A 12 18.24 13.43 16.39
N SER A 13 19.51 13.66 16.05
CA SER A 13 19.98 13.76 14.67
C SER A 13 20.28 12.33 14.25
N GLU A 14 19.49 11.65 13.43
CA GLU A 14 19.36 12.02 12.03
C GLU A 14 18.42 10.98 11.38
N ILE A 15 17.13 11.01 11.73
CA ILE A 15 16.13 10.39 10.86
C ILE A 15 15.97 11.32 9.66
N ILE A 16 16.96 11.34 8.76
CA ILE A 16 16.79 11.91 7.43
C ILE A 16 15.74 11.02 6.77
N SER A 17 14.49 11.44 6.83
CA SER A 17 13.48 10.93 5.91
C SER A 17 13.91 11.44 4.54
N PRO A 18 14.32 10.58 3.59
CA PRO A 18 14.72 11.04 2.27
C PRO A 18 13.53 11.80 1.68
N GLN A 19 13.69 13.11 1.51
CA GLN A 19 12.70 13.89 0.80
C GLN A 19 12.75 13.43 -0.65
N PRO A 20 11.63 13.00 -1.25
CA PRO A 20 11.64 12.58 -2.64
C PRO A 20 12.14 13.75 -3.49
N THR A 21 13.10 13.48 -4.38
CA THR A 21 13.52 14.47 -5.36
C THR A 21 12.34 14.82 -6.26
N PRO A 22 12.32 15.99 -6.92
CA PRO A 22 11.25 16.36 -7.84
C PRO A 22 10.95 15.27 -8.87
N ASP A 23 11.98 14.68 -9.47
CA ASP A 23 11.84 13.59 -10.46
C ASP A 23 11.21 12.34 -9.83
N CYS A 24 11.67 11.93 -8.64
CA CYS A 24 11.12 10.78 -7.92
C CYS A 24 9.66 11.02 -7.50
N PHE A 25 9.27 12.26 -7.21
CA PHE A 25 7.89 12.64 -6.93
C PHE A 25 6.99 12.47 -8.15
N TRP A 26 7.46 12.86 -9.35
CA TRP A 26 6.70 12.68 -10.59
C TRP A 26 6.52 11.21 -10.94
N GLU A 27 7.60 10.42 -10.89
CA GLU A 27 7.56 8.97 -11.13
C GLU A 27 6.62 8.24 -10.15
N MET A 28 6.70 8.57 -8.87
CA MET A 28 5.81 8.00 -7.85
C MET A 28 4.35 8.38 -8.11
N ARG A 29 4.09 9.63 -8.52
CA ARG A 29 2.72 10.08 -8.81
C ARG A 29 2.15 9.37 -10.03
N GLU A 30 2.93 9.24 -11.09
CA GLU A 30 2.53 8.51 -12.30
C GLU A 30 2.24 7.04 -11.97
N THR A 31 3.12 6.39 -11.20
CA THR A 31 2.93 5.01 -10.75
C THR A 31 1.62 4.83 -9.95
N LEU A 32 1.32 5.78 -9.06
CA LEU A 32 0.07 5.77 -8.29
C LEU A 32 -1.15 5.99 -9.18
N GLU A 33 -1.10 6.94 -10.11
CA GLU A 33 -2.18 7.21 -11.07
C GLU A 33 -2.50 5.96 -11.91
N GLN A 34 -1.47 5.24 -12.38
CA GLN A 34 -1.63 3.98 -13.11
C GLN A 34 -2.26 2.89 -12.22
N LEU A 35 -1.80 2.74 -10.97
CA LEU A 35 -2.39 1.79 -10.03
C LEU A 35 -3.87 2.10 -9.77
N TYR A 36 -4.22 3.37 -9.59
CA TYR A 36 -5.62 3.77 -9.40
C TYR A 36 -6.48 3.44 -10.61
N ALA A 37 -5.99 3.68 -11.83
CA ALA A 37 -6.69 3.31 -13.06
C ALA A 37 -6.96 1.79 -13.12
N LEU A 38 -5.95 0.97 -12.79
CA LEU A 38 -6.10 -0.49 -12.75
C LEU A 38 -7.11 -0.95 -11.70
N LEU A 39 -7.13 -0.31 -10.53
CA LEU A 39 -8.11 -0.63 -9.50
C LEU A 39 -9.54 -0.26 -9.95
N ASP A 40 -9.71 0.79 -10.74
CA ASP A 40 -11.01 1.22 -11.27
C ASP A 40 -11.57 0.30 -12.37
N GLU A 41 -10.71 -0.47 -13.06
CA GLU A 41 -11.14 -1.51 -14.00
C GLU A 41 -11.71 -2.75 -13.30
N LEU A 42 -11.37 -2.95 -12.01
CA LEU A 42 -11.84 -4.10 -11.26
C LEU A 42 -13.32 -3.97 -10.86
N PRO A 43 -14.08 -5.08 -10.87
CA PRO A 43 -15.38 -5.12 -10.23
C PRO A 43 -15.29 -4.69 -8.76
N GLU A 44 -16.30 -3.95 -8.29
CA GLU A 44 -16.30 -3.30 -6.97
C GLU A 44 -15.91 -4.25 -5.82
N LEU A 45 -16.48 -5.46 -5.79
CA LEU A 45 -16.16 -6.47 -4.77
C LEU A 45 -14.69 -6.93 -4.80
N GLN A 46 -14.08 -6.98 -5.98
CA GLN A 46 -12.66 -7.35 -6.12
C GLN A 46 -11.75 -6.22 -5.62
N ARG A 47 -12.06 -4.98 -6.02
CA ARG A 47 -11.35 -3.78 -5.53
C ARG A 47 -11.44 -3.68 -4.01
N HIS A 48 -12.63 -3.82 -3.43
CA HIS A 48 -12.81 -3.77 -1.97
C HIS A 48 -12.07 -4.91 -1.26
N ALA A 49 -12.16 -6.15 -1.77
CA ALA A 49 -11.43 -7.27 -1.18
C ALA A 49 -9.91 -7.05 -1.21
N PHE A 50 -9.37 -6.50 -2.31
CA PHE A 50 -7.96 -6.17 -2.43
C PHE A 50 -7.52 -5.11 -1.43
N VAL A 51 -8.25 -4.00 -1.32
CA VAL A 51 -7.93 -2.92 -0.37
C VAL A 51 -7.94 -3.43 1.06
N LEU A 52 -8.98 -4.16 1.45
CA LEU A 52 -9.07 -4.74 2.79
C LEU A 52 -7.91 -5.71 3.10
N PHE A 53 -7.47 -6.47 2.10
CA PHE A 53 -6.37 -7.41 2.26
C PHE A 53 -4.99 -6.73 2.30
N ARG A 54 -4.69 -5.84 1.33
CA ARG A 54 -3.35 -5.28 1.12
C ARG A 54 -3.09 -4.00 1.91
N VAL A 55 -4.11 -3.20 2.13
CA VAL A 55 -3.99 -1.89 2.80
C VAL A 55 -4.39 -2.02 4.27
N GLU A 56 -5.54 -2.65 4.56
CA GLU A 56 -5.98 -2.84 5.95
C GLU A 56 -5.38 -4.10 6.61
N GLY A 57 -4.75 -5.01 5.85
CA GLY A 57 -4.11 -6.21 6.38
C GLY A 57 -5.06 -7.28 6.91
N LEU A 58 -6.34 -7.24 6.51
CA LEU A 58 -7.36 -8.19 6.99
C LEU A 58 -7.19 -9.58 6.38
N SER A 59 -7.52 -10.61 7.15
CA SER A 59 -7.61 -11.99 6.67
C SER A 59 -8.83 -12.23 5.79
N HIS A 60 -8.80 -13.27 4.95
CA HIS A 60 -9.97 -13.67 4.13
C HIS A 60 -11.24 -13.94 4.95
N GLY A 61 -11.09 -14.42 6.19
CA GLY A 61 -12.21 -14.61 7.12
C GLY A 61 -12.84 -13.29 7.56
N GLU A 62 -12.04 -12.26 7.81
CA GLU A 62 -12.52 -10.91 8.14
C GLU A 62 -13.15 -10.22 6.93
N ILE A 63 -12.52 -10.34 5.77
CA ILE A 63 -13.04 -9.79 4.50
C ILE A 63 -14.38 -10.43 4.15
N SER A 64 -14.49 -11.76 4.29
CA SER A 64 -15.74 -12.51 4.12
C SER A 64 -16.88 -11.93 4.96
N ARG A 65 -16.64 -11.73 6.27
CA ARG A 65 -17.62 -11.13 7.18
C ARG A 65 -17.98 -9.69 6.80
N ARG A 66 -16.99 -8.89 6.39
CA ARG A 66 -17.19 -7.47 6.08
C ARG A 66 -17.92 -7.24 4.76
N LEU A 67 -17.69 -8.09 3.77
CA LEU A 67 -18.32 -7.99 2.44
C LEU A 67 -19.57 -8.86 2.31
N GLY A 68 -19.88 -9.71 3.29
CA GLY A 68 -21.04 -10.61 3.24
C GLY A 68 -20.92 -11.73 2.21
N VAL A 69 -19.70 -12.20 1.95
CA VAL A 69 -19.39 -13.23 0.93
C VAL A 69 -18.74 -14.45 1.57
N SER A 70 -18.62 -15.56 0.85
CA SER A 70 -17.88 -16.73 1.37
C SER A 70 -16.37 -16.43 1.46
N VAL A 71 -15.66 -17.13 2.36
CA VAL A 71 -14.18 -17.05 2.45
C VAL A 71 -13.54 -17.40 1.10
N SER A 72 -14.04 -18.44 0.42
CA SER A 72 -13.59 -18.81 -0.93
C SER A 72 -13.82 -17.71 -1.97
N SER A 73 -14.91 -16.95 -1.85
CA SER A 73 -15.16 -15.80 -2.73
C SER A 73 -14.18 -14.67 -2.44
N SER A 74 -13.90 -14.39 -1.17
CA SER A 74 -12.86 -13.43 -0.76
C SER A 74 -11.50 -13.79 -1.34
N GLU A 75 -11.05 -15.04 -1.19
CA GLU A 75 -9.79 -15.53 -1.77
C GLU A 75 -9.77 -15.35 -3.29
N ARG A 76 -10.85 -15.73 -3.97
CA ARG A 76 -10.98 -15.56 -5.43
C ARG A 76 -10.90 -14.09 -5.83
N TYR A 77 -11.57 -13.20 -5.10
CA TYR A 77 -11.59 -11.77 -5.39
C TYR A 77 -10.21 -11.13 -5.20
N VAL A 78 -9.54 -11.42 -4.08
CA VAL A 78 -8.17 -10.94 -3.83
C VAL A 78 -7.22 -11.47 -4.90
N ARG A 79 -7.29 -12.77 -5.23
CA ARG A 79 -6.45 -13.36 -6.28
C ARG A 79 -6.70 -12.71 -7.65
N ALA A 80 -7.95 -12.50 -8.04
CA ALA A 80 -8.29 -11.88 -9.31
C ALA A 80 -7.75 -10.44 -9.41
N ALA A 81 -7.91 -9.65 -8.33
CA ALA A 81 -7.35 -8.31 -8.27
C ALA A 81 -5.81 -8.30 -8.36
N MET A 82 -5.14 -9.16 -7.60
CA MET A 82 -3.68 -9.29 -7.63
C MET A 82 -3.17 -9.67 -9.03
N LEU A 83 -3.85 -10.59 -9.72
CA LEU A 83 -3.48 -11.03 -11.06
C LEU A 83 -3.65 -9.91 -12.10
N HIS A 84 -4.73 -9.14 -11.99
CA HIS A 84 -5.02 -8.01 -12.86
C HIS A 84 -3.94 -6.92 -12.72
N ILE A 85 -3.58 -6.58 -11.48
CA ILE A 85 -2.53 -5.60 -11.19
C ILE A 85 -1.17 -6.12 -11.64
N SER A 86 -0.80 -7.37 -11.27
CA SER A 86 0.52 -7.92 -11.62
C SER A 86 0.74 -8.01 -13.12
N LYS A 87 -0.30 -8.33 -13.89
CA LYS A 87 -0.20 -8.45 -15.35
C LYS A 87 0.22 -7.12 -15.99
N ARG A 88 -0.34 -6.00 -15.53
CA ARG A 88 -0.03 -4.69 -16.10
C ARG A 88 1.40 -4.25 -15.78
N PHE A 89 1.83 -4.41 -14.53
CA PHE A 89 3.18 -4.04 -14.11
C PHE A 89 4.27 -4.89 -14.76
N SER A 90 3.96 -6.11 -15.22
CA SER A 90 4.89 -6.92 -16.02
C SER A 90 4.95 -6.58 -17.51
N GLU A 91 4.00 -5.79 -18.02
CA GLU A 91 3.96 -5.38 -19.44
C GLU A 91 4.79 -4.12 -19.73
N ASP A 92 5.18 -3.35 -18.69
CA ASP A 92 5.94 -2.10 -18.82
C ASP A 92 7.48 -2.29 -18.66
N ASP A 93 7.95 -3.53 -18.44
CA ASP A 93 9.37 -3.89 -18.25
C ASP A 93 10.09 -4.37 -19.56
N ASP A 94 9.44 -4.29 -20.74
CA ASP A 94 9.99 -4.67 -22.07
C ASP A 94 10.24 -3.47 -23.02
#